data_AF-A0A3B1DK98-F1
#
_entry.id   AF-A0A3B1DK98-F1
#
_cell.length_a   1.000
_cell.length_b   1.000
_cell.length_c   1.000
_cell.angle_alpha   90.00
_cell.angle_beta   90.00
_cell.angle_gamma   90.00
#
_symmetry.space_group_name_H-M   'P 1'
#
loop_
_entity.id
_entity.type
_entity.pdbx_description
1 polymer ?
#
loop_
_entity_poly.entity_id
_entity_poly.type
_entity_poly.pdbx_seq_one_letter_code
_entity_poly.pdbx_strand_id
1 'polypeptide(L)'
;MKNILVLTAIALISIIGLVGCGEDTGWTKVADDDSRLEAAREQARETYPDFLKALKTRKPYDAATVEVFYQGTEYIMVTVIKADEDEIMGVVASYPQKVSLQKGAEVTVPVSDLSDWVIDKDDGETLGGYVQAERARLTKPGN
;
A
#
# COMPACT_ATOMS: atom_id res chain seq x y z
N MET A 1 29.63 -40.83 -57.83
CA MET A 1 28.35 -41.54 -57.64
C MET A 1 28.09 -41.67 -56.14
N LYS A 2 26.88 -41.24 -55.70
CA LYS A 2 26.29 -41.38 -54.33
C LYS A 2 26.99 -40.60 -53.21
N ASN A 3 26.37 -39.90 -52.25
CA ASN A 3 24.99 -39.56 -51.91
C ASN A 3 24.99 -38.37 -50.91
N ILE A 4 23.84 -37.71 -50.80
CA ILE A 4 23.44 -36.58 -49.94
C ILE A 4 23.45 -36.93 -48.44
N LEU A 5 23.76 -35.96 -47.55
CA LEU A 5 23.08 -35.74 -46.24
C LEU A 5 23.51 -34.36 -45.66
N VAL A 6 22.68 -33.31 -45.80
CA VAL A 6 21.70 -32.73 -44.84
C VAL A 6 22.32 -32.03 -43.61
N LEU A 7 21.98 -30.73 -43.50
CA LEU A 7 22.26 -29.78 -42.42
C LEU A 7 21.87 -30.28 -41.02
N THR A 8 22.57 -29.79 -39.99
CA THR A 8 21.88 -29.24 -38.79
C THR A 8 22.79 -28.27 -38.06
N ALA A 9 22.42 -26.99 -38.08
CA ALA A 9 22.96 -25.97 -37.18
C ALA A 9 22.26 -26.13 -35.82
N ILE A 10 23.02 -26.41 -34.76
CA ILE A 10 22.50 -26.43 -33.39
C ILE A 10 22.70 -25.03 -32.80
N ALA A 11 21.63 -24.25 -32.78
CA ALA A 11 21.55 -23.04 -31.99
C ALA A 11 21.47 -23.42 -30.50
N LEU A 12 22.51 -23.12 -29.73
CA LEU A 12 22.48 -23.19 -28.27
C LEU A 12 21.57 -22.07 -27.75
N ILE A 13 20.34 -22.43 -27.39
CA ILE A 13 19.45 -21.58 -26.62
C ILE A 13 19.92 -21.64 -25.16
N SER A 14 20.69 -20.63 -24.75
CA SER A 14 21.01 -20.40 -23.33
C SER A 14 19.76 -19.90 -22.61
N ILE A 15 18.98 -20.82 -22.05
CA ILE A 15 17.95 -20.49 -21.06
C ILE A 15 18.69 -20.19 -19.76
N ILE A 16 19.13 -18.95 -19.58
CA ILE A 16 19.47 -18.42 -18.26
C ILE A 16 18.14 -18.19 -17.57
N GLY A 17 17.67 -19.21 -16.84
CA GLY A 17 16.63 -19.04 -15.84
C GLY A 17 17.15 -18.07 -14.80
N LEU A 18 16.70 -16.81 -14.88
CA LEU A 18 16.75 -15.88 -13.76
C LEU A 18 15.90 -16.49 -12.64
N VAL A 19 16.55 -17.26 -11.77
CA VAL A 19 16.05 -17.54 -10.43
C VAL A 19 16.08 -16.20 -9.72
N GLY A 20 14.94 -15.50 -9.77
CA GLY A 20 14.71 -14.35 -8.90
C GLY A 20 14.73 -14.87 -7.46
N CYS A 21 15.82 -14.62 -6.74
CA CYS A 21 15.84 -14.69 -5.28
C CYS A 21 14.89 -13.61 -4.77
N GLY A 22 13.63 -13.97 -4.53
CA GLY A 22 12.80 -13.21 -3.59
C GLY A 22 13.34 -13.45 -2.20
N GLU A 23 13.71 -12.37 -1.49
CA GLU A 23 14.07 -12.45 -0.07
C GLU A 23 12.87 -13.04 0.69
N ASP A 24 13.11 -14.16 1.37
CA ASP A 24 12.12 -14.81 2.21
C ASP A 24 11.98 -13.99 3.51
N THR A 25 10.92 -13.18 3.56
CA THR A 25 10.63 -12.37 4.75
C THR A 25 10.05 -13.19 5.90
N GLY A 26 9.81 -14.50 5.71
CA GLY A 26 9.11 -15.33 6.68
C GLY A 26 7.64 -14.95 6.86
N TRP A 27 7.04 -14.23 5.88
CA TRP A 27 5.63 -13.84 5.86
C TRP A 27 5.04 -13.97 4.46
N THR A 28 3.77 -14.39 4.37
CA THR A 28 3.05 -14.42 3.09
C THR A 28 2.74 -13.00 2.62
N LYS A 29 3.24 -12.62 1.44
CA LYS A 29 2.85 -11.38 0.80
C LYS A 29 1.38 -11.43 0.38
N VAL A 30 0.58 -10.51 0.89
CA VAL A 30 -0.81 -10.32 0.45
C VAL A 30 -0.79 -9.52 -0.84
N ALA A 31 -1.50 -9.98 -1.87
CA ALA A 31 -1.64 -9.25 -3.12
C ALA A 31 -2.44 -7.96 -2.90
N ASP A 32 -2.03 -6.86 -3.53
CA ASP A 32 -2.67 -5.57 -3.31
C ASP A 32 -4.13 -5.53 -3.83
N ASP A 33 -4.46 -6.38 -4.80
CA ASP A 33 -5.78 -6.57 -5.42
C ASP A 33 -6.61 -7.70 -4.77
N ASP A 34 -6.23 -8.18 -3.58
CA ASP A 34 -7.06 -9.12 -2.82
C ASP A 34 -8.44 -8.48 -2.56
N SER A 35 -9.50 -9.19 -2.95
CA SER A 35 -10.87 -8.65 -2.89
C SER A 35 -11.32 -8.22 -1.50
N ARG A 36 -10.71 -8.78 -0.44
CA ARG A 36 -10.98 -8.37 0.94
C ARG A 36 -10.33 -7.03 1.28
N LEU A 37 -9.15 -6.75 0.72
CA LEU A 37 -8.52 -5.44 0.84
C LEU A 37 -9.30 -4.38 0.06
N GLU A 38 -9.80 -4.71 -1.14
CA GLU A 38 -10.67 -3.80 -1.90
C GLU A 38 -11.95 -3.45 -1.14
N ALA A 39 -12.63 -4.44 -0.55
CA ALA A 39 -13.80 -4.20 0.29
C ALA A 39 -13.48 -3.33 1.52
N ALA A 40 -12.32 -3.55 2.15
CA ALA A 40 -11.87 -2.72 3.26
C ALA A 40 -11.56 -1.27 2.85
N ARG A 41 -11.02 -1.05 1.64
CA ARG A 41 -10.81 0.29 1.08
C ARG A 41 -12.12 1.00 0.80
N GLU A 42 -13.10 0.29 0.24
CA GLU A 42 -14.46 0.82 0.03
C GLU A 42 -15.08 1.27 1.36
N GLN A 43 -15.01 0.41 2.39
CA GLN A 43 -15.48 0.75 3.73
C GLN A 43 -14.74 1.97 4.32
N ALA A 44 -13.43 2.09 4.12
CA ALA A 44 -12.66 3.25 4.57
C ALA A 44 -13.15 4.54 3.88
N ARG A 45 -13.46 4.51 2.58
CA ARG A 45 -14.01 5.65 1.85
C ARG A 45 -15.42 6.01 2.29
N GLU A 46 -16.30 5.03 2.48
CA GLU A 46 -17.67 5.24 2.97
C GLU A 46 -17.70 5.89 4.35
N THR A 47 -16.74 5.55 5.20
CA THR A 47 -16.63 6.03 6.59
C THR A 47 -15.71 7.25 6.75
N TYR A 48 -15.15 7.77 5.65
CA TYR A 48 -14.32 8.98 5.68
C TYR A 48 -15.01 10.21 6.29
N PRO A 49 -16.34 10.44 6.15
CA PRO A 49 -17.02 11.50 6.89
C PRO A 49 -16.90 11.37 8.42
N ASP A 50 -16.75 10.17 8.96
CA ASP A 50 -16.54 9.95 10.40
C ASP A 50 -15.10 10.25 10.80
N PHE A 51 -14.11 9.95 9.93
CA PHE A 51 -12.75 10.45 10.08
C PHE A 51 -12.72 11.98 10.20
N LEU A 52 -13.42 12.70 9.31
CA LEU A 52 -13.46 14.17 9.35
C LEU A 52 -14.08 14.70 10.66
N LYS A 53 -15.12 14.04 11.17
CA LYS A 53 -15.73 14.40 12.47
C LYS A 53 -14.74 14.18 13.62
N ALA A 54 -14.09 13.03 13.66
CA ALA A 54 -13.14 12.68 14.70
C ALA A 54 -11.83 13.50 14.61
N LEU A 55 -11.39 13.88 13.41
CA LEU A 55 -10.23 14.75 13.17
C LEU A 55 -10.46 16.16 13.75
N LYS A 56 -11.69 16.68 13.66
CA LYS A 56 -12.09 18.00 14.20
C LYS A 56 -12.13 18.03 15.73
N THR A 57 -12.41 16.89 16.36
CA THR A 57 -12.55 16.77 17.83
C THR A 57 -11.35 16.09 18.48
N ARG A 58 -10.26 15.86 17.72
CA ARG A 58 -9.08 15.15 18.20
C ARG A 58 -8.37 15.90 19.32
N LYS A 59 -7.83 15.16 20.29
CA LYS A 59 -6.97 15.71 21.33
C LYS A 59 -5.53 15.90 20.81
N PRO A 60 -4.69 16.71 21.48
CA PRO A 60 -3.29 16.92 21.07
C PRO A 60 -2.44 15.65 20.93
N TYR A 61 -2.81 14.56 21.60
CA TYR A 61 -2.09 13.28 21.57
C TYR A 61 -2.77 12.21 20.71
N ASP A 62 -3.93 12.51 20.11
CA ASP A 62 -4.55 11.63 19.14
C ASP A 62 -3.73 11.68 17.84
N ALA A 63 -3.37 10.52 17.30
CA ALA A 63 -2.66 10.42 16.02
C ALA A 63 -3.66 10.18 14.90
N ALA A 64 -3.66 11.05 13.88
CA ALA A 64 -4.45 10.86 12.66
C ALA A 64 -3.52 10.49 11.51
N THR A 65 -3.76 9.33 10.89
CA THR A 65 -3.00 8.86 9.73
C THR A 65 -3.93 8.38 8.62
N VAL A 66 -3.48 8.53 7.38
CA VAL A 66 -4.15 7.94 6.21
C VAL A 66 -3.15 7.15 5.38
N GLU A 67 -3.62 6.10 4.74
CA GLU A 67 -2.92 5.43 3.64
C GLU A 67 -3.53 5.91 2.32
N VAL A 68 -2.69 6.33 1.37
CA VAL A 68 -3.15 6.80 0.06
C VAL A 68 -2.38 6.15 -1.09
N PHE A 69 -3.05 5.85 -2.20
CA PHE A 69 -2.42 5.34 -3.42
C PHE A 69 -1.84 6.49 -4.24
N TYR A 70 -0.65 6.92 -3.86
CA TYR A 70 -0.06 8.15 -4.37
C TYR A 70 0.35 8.02 -5.83
N GLN A 71 -0.18 8.93 -6.67
CA GLN A 71 0.12 9.02 -8.12
C GLN A 71 -0.03 7.68 -8.86
N GLY A 72 -0.95 6.82 -8.42
CA GLY A 72 -1.17 5.52 -9.05
C GLY A 72 0.01 4.55 -8.94
N THR A 73 0.97 4.78 -8.02
CA THR A 73 2.27 4.10 -8.04
C THR A 73 2.53 3.23 -6.80
N GLU A 74 2.33 3.78 -5.61
CA GLU A 74 2.51 3.06 -4.35
C GLU A 74 1.61 3.60 -3.23
N TYR A 75 1.35 2.76 -2.24
CA TYR A 75 0.67 3.19 -1.02
C TYR A 75 1.66 3.88 -0.07
N ILE A 76 1.32 5.08 0.38
CA ILE A 76 2.12 5.83 1.37
C ILE A 76 1.26 6.15 2.60
N MET A 77 1.91 6.22 3.76
CA MET A 77 1.29 6.67 4.99
C MET A 77 1.52 8.17 5.16
N VAL A 78 0.47 8.92 5.51
CA VAL A 78 0.50 10.36 5.74
C VAL A 78 -0.07 10.66 7.13
N THR A 79 0.71 11.34 7.97
CA THR A 79 0.21 11.95 9.21
C THR A 79 -0.59 13.20 8.85
N VAL A 80 -1.86 13.26 9.24
CA VAL A 80 -2.79 14.29 8.78
C VAL A 80 -2.66 15.58 9.60
N ILE A 81 -2.44 16.70 8.91
CA ILE A 81 -2.48 18.05 9.50
C ILE A 81 -3.92 18.58 9.46
N LYS A 82 -4.52 18.57 8.26
CA LYS A 82 -5.90 18.99 7.99
C LYS A 82 -6.46 18.14 6.84
N ALA A 83 -7.77 18.00 6.81
CA ALA A 83 -8.46 17.35 5.71
C ALA A 83 -9.88 17.89 5.58
N ASP A 84 -10.43 17.81 4.38
CA ASP A 84 -11.83 18.08 4.06
C ASP A 84 -12.38 16.97 3.14
N GLU A 85 -13.50 17.25 2.49
CA GLU A 85 -14.20 16.28 1.62
C GLU A 85 -13.44 15.99 0.32
N ASP A 86 -12.55 16.89 -0.11
CA ASP A 86 -11.87 16.84 -1.40
C ASP A 86 -10.39 16.48 -1.25
N GLU A 87 -9.71 17.03 -0.23
CA GLU A 87 -8.27 16.92 -0.07
C GLU A 87 -7.82 16.59 1.36
N ILE A 88 -6.69 15.90 1.45
CA ILE A 88 -5.97 15.58 2.68
C ILE A 88 -4.59 16.23 2.60
N MET A 89 -4.26 17.06 3.58
CA MET A 89 -2.93 17.67 3.71
C MET A 89 -2.22 17.15 4.96
N GLY A 90 -0.99 16.71 4.80
CA GLY A 90 -0.24 16.09 5.88
C GLY A 90 1.25 15.95 5.60
N VAL A 91 1.89 15.11 6.41
CA VAL A 91 3.32 14.81 6.34
C VAL A 91 3.53 13.33 6.05
N VAL A 92 4.38 13.00 5.10
CA VAL A 92 4.69 11.61 4.74
C VAL A 92 5.36 10.90 5.92
N ALA A 93 4.74 9.80 6.37
CA ALA A 93 5.17 9.01 7.52
C ALA A 93 5.90 7.70 7.13
N SER A 94 5.64 7.17 5.94
CA SER A 94 6.34 6.01 5.37
C SER A 94 7.65 6.41 4.66
N TYR A 95 8.35 5.41 4.10
CA TYR A 95 9.53 5.61 3.24
C TYR A 95 9.17 5.20 1.80
N PRO A 96 8.67 6.12 0.94
CA PRO A 96 8.31 5.80 -0.44
C PRO A 96 9.52 5.24 -1.23
N GLN A 97 9.28 4.27 -2.10
CA GLN A 97 10.33 3.58 -2.87
C GLN A 97 10.23 3.82 -4.38
N LYS A 98 9.03 4.19 -4.86
CA LYS A 98 8.71 4.26 -6.28
C LYS A 98 8.37 5.67 -6.76
N VAL A 99 8.18 6.61 -5.84
CA VAL A 99 7.96 8.03 -6.16
C VAL A 99 9.08 8.93 -5.62
N SER A 100 9.27 10.08 -6.27
CA SER A 100 10.24 11.10 -5.82
C SER A 100 9.68 11.93 -4.65
N LEU A 101 9.29 11.26 -3.57
CA LEU A 101 8.73 11.84 -2.36
C LEU A 101 9.48 11.27 -1.14
N GLN A 102 9.82 12.13 -0.18
CA GLN A 102 10.60 11.74 1.00
C GLN A 102 9.73 11.68 2.25
N LYS A 103 10.10 10.82 3.21
CA LYS A 103 9.55 10.87 4.56
C LYS A 103 9.77 12.26 5.17
N GLY A 104 8.76 12.79 5.84
CA GLY A 104 8.79 14.13 6.44
C GLY A 104 8.43 15.26 5.48
N ALA A 105 8.25 14.98 4.18
CA ALA A 105 7.74 15.99 3.24
C ALA A 105 6.27 16.29 3.52
N GLU A 106 5.87 17.55 3.35
CA GLU A 106 4.46 17.93 3.27
C GLU A 106 3.87 17.47 1.95
N VAL A 107 2.62 17.03 1.98
CA VAL A 107 1.89 16.57 0.80
C VAL A 107 0.42 16.94 0.91
N THR A 108 -0.19 17.29 -0.23
CA THR A 108 -1.64 17.36 -0.40
C THR A 108 -2.04 16.31 -1.43
N VAL A 109 -3.05 15.51 -1.09
CA VAL A 109 -3.56 14.42 -1.94
C VAL A 109 -5.08 14.48 -2.01
N PRO A 110 -5.69 14.10 -3.13
CA PRO A 110 -7.14 14.04 -3.23
C PRO A 110 -7.69 12.86 -2.41
N VAL A 111 -8.89 13.01 -1.88
CA VAL A 111 -9.61 11.94 -1.15
C VAL A 111 -9.88 10.72 -2.04
N SER A 112 -9.91 10.89 -3.37
CA SER A 112 -10.00 9.78 -4.32
C SER A 112 -8.86 8.77 -4.18
N ASP A 113 -7.70 9.19 -3.68
CA ASP A 113 -6.53 8.33 -3.49
C ASP A 113 -6.57 7.59 -2.15
N LEU A 114 -7.59 7.83 -1.30
CA LEU A 114 -7.72 7.20 0.01
C LEU A 114 -7.84 5.67 -0.11
N SER A 115 -6.97 4.99 0.63
CA SER A 115 -6.96 3.54 0.84
C SER A 115 -7.49 3.19 2.23
N ASP A 116 -6.98 3.86 3.27
CA ASP A 116 -7.37 3.63 4.65
C ASP A 116 -7.19 4.90 5.48
N TRP A 117 -7.82 4.95 6.65
CA TRP A 117 -7.64 6.01 7.63
C TRP A 117 -7.64 5.45 9.05
N VAL A 118 -6.89 6.07 9.94
CA VAL A 118 -6.81 5.69 11.35
C VAL A 118 -6.78 6.93 12.23
N ILE A 119 -7.54 6.89 13.32
CA ILE A 119 -7.34 7.77 14.47
C ILE A 119 -7.06 6.90 15.69
N ASP A 120 -5.81 6.95 16.16
CA ASP A 120 -5.41 6.35 17.43
C ASP A 120 -5.60 7.37 18.54
N LYS A 121 -6.43 7.03 19.53
CA LYS A 121 -6.77 7.84 20.68
C LYS A 121 -5.77 7.64 21.81
N ASP A 122 -5.61 8.69 22.62
CA ASP A 122 -4.72 8.67 23.79
C ASP A 122 -5.08 7.61 24.85
N ASP A 123 -6.34 7.18 24.89
CA ASP A 123 -6.85 6.13 25.77
C ASP A 123 -6.70 4.70 25.22
N GLY A 124 -6.14 4.56 24.01
CA GLY A 124 -5.91 3.27 23.35
C GLY A 124 -7.05 2.80 22.46
N GLU A 125 -8.12 3.59 22.28
CA GLU A 125 -9.12 3.34 21.25
C GLU A 125 -8.53 3.64 19.85
N THR A 126 -8.82 2.78 18.87
CA THR A 126 -8.49 3.01 17.46
C THR A 126 -9.77 3.08 16.64
N LEU A 127 -9.93 4.16 15.88
CA LEU A 127 -11.00 4.31 14.89
C LEU A 127 -10.44 4.05 13.49
N GLY A 128 -11.21 3.37 12.65
CA GLY A 128 -10.80 3.05 11.27
C GLY A 128 -9.86 1.84 11.18
N GLY A 129 -8.87 1.90 10.30
CA GLY A 129 -7.85 0.87 10.13
C GLY A 129 -8.37 -0.39 9.46
N TYR A 130 -9.29 -0.24 8.50
CA TYR A 130 -9.99 -1.36 7.87
C TYR A 130 -9.04 -2.22 7.04
N VAL A 131 -8.22 -1.58 6.19
CA VAL A 131 -7.24 -2.27 5.33
C VAL A 131 -6.14 -2.84 6.20
N GLN A 132 -5.67 -2.10 7.21
CA GLN A 132 -4.64 -2.59 8.13
C GLN A 132 -5.11 -3.84 8.90
N ALA A 133 -6.33 -3.80 9.45
CA ALA A 133 -6.90 -4.93 10.17
C ALA A 133 -7.07 -6.15 9.27
N GLU A 134 -7.56 -5.96 8.03
CA GLU A 134 -7.73 -7.07 7.10
C GLU A 134 -6.39 -7.62 6.64
N ARG A 135 -5.43 -6.77 6.26
CA ARG A 135 -4.07 -7.18 5.89
C ARG A 135 -3.41 -8.00 7.01
N ALA A 136 -3.60 -7.63 8.27
CA ALA A 136 -3.10 -8.39 9.41
C ALA A 136 -3.72 -9.80 9.51
N ARG A 137 -5.00 -9.97 9.17
CA ARG A 137 -5.65 -11.30 9.13
C ARG A 137 -5.16 -12.16 7.97
N LEU A 138 -4.80 -11.53 6.85
CA LEU A 138 -4.37 -12.23 5.64
C LEU A 138 -2.91 -12.64 5.69
N THR A 139 -2.09 -11.88 6.41
CA THR A 139 -0.67 -12.14 6.57
C THR A 139 -0.47 -13.34 7.50
N LYS A 140 0.18 -14.39 6.99
CA LYS A 140 0.53 -15.59 7.76
C LYS A 140 2.05 -15.70 7.88
N PRO A 141 2.58 -16.30 8.97
CA PRO A 141 3.98 -16.71 9.01
C PRO A 141 4.28 -17.61 7.80
N GLY A 142 5.40 -17.36 7.14
CA GLY A 142 5.97 -18.25 6.14
C GLY A 142 6.36 -19.58 6.80
N ASN A 143 6.12 -20.69 6.10
CA ASN A 143 6.52 -22.02 6.56
C ASN A 143 8.03 -22.25 6.41
#